data_AF-A0A9Q3IFG0-F1
#
_entry.id   AF-A0A9Q3IFG0-F1
#
_cell.length_a   1.000
_cell.length_b   1.000
_cell.length_c   1.000
_cell.angle_alpha   90.00
_cell.angle_beta   90.00
_cell.angle_gamma   90.00
#
_symmetry.space_group_name_H-M   'P 1'
#
loop_
_entity.id
_entity.type
_entity.pdbx_description
1 polymer ?
#
loop_
_entity_poly.entity_id
_entity_poly.type
_entity_poly.pdbx_seq_one_letter_code
_entity_poly.pdbx_strand_id
1 'polypeptide(L)'
;MWLDGNNDKIFIKKAEKLSEIEGESGRDLSRKREFSTKDEEISYHIEETPGYGTAYWDQLKVDMKIRSETVSSEIRYRLSSITELFTKTQQEGGIRNMKQYRKLVGEYEAIIM
;
A
#
# COMPACT_ATOMS: atom_id res chain seq x y z
N MET A 1 -6.90 -7.76 3.35
CA MET A 1 -6.87 -6.85 2.20
C MET A 1 -5.52 -6.16 2.26
N TRP A 2 -4.57 -6.58 1.42
CA TRP A 2 -3.18 -6.13 1.53
C TRP A 2 -3.06 -4.75 0.90
N LEU A 3 -2.84 -3.75 1.74
CA LEU A 3 -2.48 -2.41 1.32
C LEU A 3 -1.07 -2.47 0.71
N ASP A 4 -0.95 -2.64 -0.60
CA ASP A 4 0.35 -2.61 -1.26
C ASP A 4 0.53 -1.30 -2.03
N GLY A 5 1.03 -0.28 -1.34
CA GLY A 5 1.41 1.01 -1.95
C GLY A 5 2.49 0.87 -3.04
N ASN A 6 3.07 -0.32 -3.22
CA ASN A 6 3.97 -0.63 -4.31
C ASN A 6 3.23 -0.73 -5.66
N ASN A 7 1.99 -1.22 -5.67
CA ASN A 7 1.16 -1.27 -6.88
C ASN A 7 0.87 0.12 -7.43
N ASP A 8 0.60 1.09 -6.54
CA ASP A 8 0.40 2.49 -6.91
C ASP A 8 1.65 3.09 -7.57
N LYS A 9 2.85 2.80 -7.03
CA LYS A 9 4.12 3.28 -7.60
C LYS A 9 4.41 2.66 -8.96
N ILE A 10 4.18 1.35 -9.11
CA ILE A 10 4.36 0.64 -10.38
C ILE A 10 3.41 1.21 -11.44
N PHE A 11 2.18 1.51 -11.05
CA PHE A 11 1.18 2.09 -11.93
C PHE A 11 1.57 3.49 -12.42
N ILE A 12 1.88 4.43 -11.51
CA ILE A 12 2.29 5.80 -11.86
C ILE A 12 3.46 5.77 -12.84
N LYS A 13 4.48 4.94 -12.57
CA LYS A 13 5.67 4.84 -13.42
C LYS A 13 5.37 4.32 -14.82
N LYS A 14 4.46 3.35 -14.96
CA LYS A 14 4.02 2.87 -16.28
C LYS A 14 3.25 3.95 -17.04
N ALA A 15 2.41 4.70 -16.33
CA ALA A 15 1.61 5.76 -16.93
C ALA A 15 2.44 6.95 -17.41
N GLU A 16 3.43 7.38 -16.62
CA GLU A 16 4.37 8.43 -17.02
C GLU A 16 5.15 8.03 -18.27
N LYS A 17 5.65 6.79 -18.32
CA LYS A 17 6.37 6.28 -19.50
C LYS A 17 5.50 6.26 -20.77
N LEU A 18 4.22 5.91 -20.65
CA LEU A 18 3.29 5.93 -21.78
C LEU A 18 2.96 7.36 -22.22
N SER A 19 2.77 8.28 -21.27
CA SER A 19 2.60 9.72 -21.57
C SER A 19 3.77 10.27 -22.39
N GLU A 20 5.00 9.89 -22.03
CA GLU A 20 6.22 10.31 -22.74
C GLU A 20 6.31 9.72 -24.15
N ILE A 21 5.88 8.47 -24.35
CA ILE A 21 5.96 7.76 -25.63
C ILE A 21 4.85 8.24 -26.59
N GLU A 22 3.63 8.39 -26.10
CA GLU A 22 2.44 8.62 -26.94
C GLU A 22 2.05 10.09 -27.03
N GLY A 23 2.67 10.97 -26.21
CA GLY A 23 2.38 12.41 -26.18
C GLY A 23 0.97 12.74 -25.68
N GLU A 24 0.32 11.79 -25.01
CA GLU A 24 -1.06 11.93 -24.57
C GLU A 24 -1.19 12.81 -23.33
N SER A 25 -2.27 13.58 -23.30
CA SER A 25 -2.65 14.34 -22.12
C SER A 25 -3.03 13.38 -21.00
N GLY A 26 -2.76 13.74 -19.74
CA GLY A 26 -3.12 12.90 -18.60
C GLY A 26 -4.60 12.47 -18.58
N ARG A 27 -5.48 13.30 -19.15
CA ARG A 27 -6.91 13.02 -19.31
C ARG A 27 -7.18 11.80 -20.20
N ASP A 28 -6.43 11.64 -21.28
CA ASP A 28 -6.61 10.52 -22.21
C ASP A 28 -6.07 9.22 -21.60
N LEU A 29 -4.95 9.31 -20.88
CA LEU A 29 -4.36 8.19 -20.12
C LEU A 29 -5.32 7.66 -19.05
N SER A 30 -5.97 8.53 -18.28
CA SER A 30 -6.93 8.11 -17.24
C SER A 30 -8.16 7.34 -17.77
N ARG A 31 -8.41 7.37 -19.09
CA ARG A 31 -9.53 6.69 -19.75
C ARG A 31 -9.11 5.48 -20.57
N LYS A 32 -7.81 5.25 -20.77
CA LYS A 32 -7.31 4.12 -21.54
C LYS A 32 -7.47 2.84 -20.75
N ARG A 33 -8.24 1.91 -21.34
CA ARG A 33 -8.39 0.54 -20.84
C ARG A 33 -7.07 -0.22 -20.80
N GLU A 34 -6.01 0.24 -21.47
CA GLU A 34 -4.67 -0.35 -21.39
C GLU A 34 -4.00 -0.16 -20.02
N PHE A 35 -4.57 0.71 -19.17
CA PHE A 35 -4.30 0.76 -17.73
C PHE A 35 -5.07 -0.27 -16.91
N SER A 36 -5.97 -1.05 -17.52
CA SER A 36 -6.36 -2.37 -17.03
C SER A 36 -5.12 -3.26 -17.14
N THR A 37 -4.26 -3.08 -16.15
CA THR A 37 -3.18 -3.98 -15.81
C THR A 37 -3.71 -5.42 -15.95
N LYS A 38 -2.87 -6.32 -16.47
CA LYS A 38 -3.18 -7.76 -16.47
C LYS A 38 -3.46 -8.29 -15.05
N ASP A 39 -3.20 -7.50 -14.02
CA ASP A 39 -3.63 -7.68 -12.63
C ASP A 39 -4.97 -6.98 -12.39
N GLU A 40 -6.05 -7.76 -12.32
CA GLU A 40 -7.39 -7.28 -11.90
C GLU A 40 -7.35 -6.50 -10.57
N GLU A 41 -6.44 -6.87 -9.67
CA GLU A 41 -6.27 -6.25 -8.35
C GLU A 41 -5.79 -4.79 -8.46
N ILE A 42 -4.87 -4.49 -9.38
CA ILE A 42 -4.37 -3.13 -9.58
C ILE A 42 -5.46 -2.27 -10.23
N SER A 43 -6.19 -2.81 -11.21
CA SER A 43 -7.29 -2.12 -11.87
C SER A 43 -8.38 -1.71 -10.88
N TYR A 44 -8.80 -2.61 -10.00
CA TYR A 44 -9.83 -2.36 -8.99
C TYR A 44 -9.44 -1.20 -8.05
N HIS A 45 -8.21 -1.21 -7.54
CA HIS A 45 -7.72 -0.17 -6.63
C HIS A 45 -7.63 1.23 -7.26
N ILE A 46 -7.38 1.29 -8.58
CA ILE A 46 -7.31 2.56 -9.31
C ILE A 46 -8.71 3.14 -9.52
N GLU A 47 -9.69 2.30 -9.87
CA GLU A 47 -11.08 2.72 -10.06
C GLU A 47 -11.69 3.35 -8.80
N GLU A 48 -11.27 2.88 -7.61
CA GLU A 48 -11.68 3.43 -6.31
C GLU A 48 -10.91 4.71 -5.90
N THR A 49 -9.90 5.14 -6.67
CA THR A 49 -9.11 6.33 -6.33
C THR A 49 -9.79 7.62 -6.78
N PRO A 50 -9.98 8.62 -5.89
CA PRO A 50 -10.44 9.95 -6.28
C PRO A 50 -9.54 10.53 -7.40
N GLY A 51 -10.14 10.92 -8.52
CA GLY A 51 -9.41 11.37 -9.72
C GLY A 51 -9.55 10.46 -10.95
N TYR A 52 -9.80 9.16 -10.76
CA TYR A 52 -10.10 8.25 -11.87
C TYR A 52 -11.44 8.61 -12.53
N GLY A 53 -12.51 8.69 -11.73
CA GLY A 53 -13.85 9.03 -12.21
C GLY A 53 -13.98 10.43 -12.83
N THR A 54 -13.07 11.36 -12.51
CA THR A 54 -13.05 12.74 -13.06
C THR A 54 -12.08 12.91 -14.22
N ALA A 55 -11.32 11.87 -14.59
CA ALA A 55 -10.29 11.90 -15.62
C ALA A 55 -9.22 12.99 -15.41
N TYR A 56 -8.89 13.31 -14.16
CA TYR A 56 -7.93 14.35 -13.81
C TYR A 56 -6.63 13.72 -13.26
N TRP A 57 -5.73 13.41 -14.19
CA TRP A 57 -4.51 12.64 -13.97
C TRP A 57 -3.58 13.19 -12.89
N ASP A 58 -3.41 14.51 -12.82
CA ASP A 58 -2.52 15.11 -11.83
C ASP A 58 -3.04 14.91 -10.40
N GLN A 59 -4.36 14.98 -10.21
CA GLN A 59 -4.98 14.65 -8.92
C GLN A 59 -4.89 13.16 -8.62
N LEU A 60 -5.17 12.30 -9.61
CA LEU A 60 -5.05 10.84 -9.45
C LEU A 60 -3.63 10.45 -8.99
N LYS A 61 -2.59 10.99 -9.63
CA LYS A 61 -1.19 10.77 -9.22
C LYS A 61 -0.92 11.22 -7.78
N VAL A 62 -1.41 12.41 -7.40
CA VAL A 62 -1.23 12.94 -6.04
C VAL A 62 -1.89 12.03 -5.02
N ASP A 63 -3.13 11.61 -5.27
CA ASP A 63 -3.89 10.77 -4.34
C ASP A 63 -3.29 9.36 -4.22
N MET A 64 -2.84 8.77 -5.34
CA MET A 64 -2.11 7.50 -5.34
C MET A 64 -0.76 7.60 -4.61
N LYS A 65 -0.05 8.72 -4.75
CA LYS A 65 1.22 8.95 -4.04
C LYS A 65 0.99 9.09 -2.53
N ILE A 66 0.00 9.88 -2.12
CA ILE A 66 -0.37 10.05 -0.71
C ILE A 66 -0.76 8.71 -0.11
N ARG A 67 -1.63 7.93 -0.80
CA ARG A 67 -2.01 6.59 -0.35
C ARG A 67 -0.79 5.68 -0.20
N SER A 68 0.09 5.64 -1.20
CA SER A 68 1.32 4.85 -1.14
C SER A 68 2.23 5.23 0.03
N GLU A 69 2.38 6.53 0.30
CA GLU A 69 3.18 7.04 1.42
C GLU A 69 2.55 6.72 2.79
N THR A 70 1.23 6.83 2.91
CA THR A 70 0.47 6.46 4.11
C THR A 70 0.61 4.96 4.38
N VAL A 71 0.32 4.12 3.39
CA VAL A 71 0.46 2.65 3.49
C VAL A 71 1.89 2.27 3.85
N SER A 72 2.88 2.90 3.22
CA SER A 72 4.29 2.66 3.55
C SER A 72 4.62 3.04 5.00
N SER A 73 3.99 4.08 5.54
CA SER A 73 4.20 4.53 6.92
C SER A 73 3.51 3.61 7.93
N GLU A 74 2.31 3.14 7.63
CA GLU A 74 1.60 2.14 8.45
C GLU A 74 2.38 0.82 8.51
N ILE A 75 2.89 0.34 7.37
CA ILE A 75 3.74 -0.85 7.33
C ILE A 75 5.00 -0.66 8.18
N ARG A 76 5.68 0.49 8.05
CA ARG A 76 6.85 0.82 8.88
C ARG A 76 6.51 0.80 10.36
N TYR A 77 5.40 1.42 10.75
CA TYR A 77 4.93 1.46 12.14
C TYR A 77 4.65 0.04 12.67
N ARG A 78 3.89 -0.78 11.92
CA ARG A 78 3.60 -2.17 12.29
C ARG A 78 4.89 -2.98 12.46
N LEU A 79 5.86 -2.85 11.54
CA LEU A 79 7.15 -3.52 11.63
C LEU A 79 7.96 -3.08 12.86
N SER A 80 8.01 -1.78 13.17
CA SER A 80 8.67 -1.29 14.38
C SER A 80 7.99 -1.83 15.64
N SER A 81 6.67 -1.82 15.71
CA SER A 81 5.91 -2.32 16.87
C SER A 81 6.11 -3.83 17.08
N ILE A 82 6.15 -4.61 16.00
CA ILE A 82 6.48 -6.05 16.07
C ILE A 82 7.91 -6.25 16.61
N THR A 83 8.87 -5.46 16.12
CA THR A 83 10.27 -5.54 16.56
C THR A 83 10.41 -5.20 18.04
N GLU A 84 9.73 -4.16 18.50
CA GLU A 84 9.68 -3.77 19.91
C GLU A 84 9.03 -4.85 20.79
N LEU A 85 7.93 -5.43 20.33
CA LEU A 85 7.23 -6.52 21.03
C LEU A 85 8.15 -7.73 21.27
N PHE A 86 8.87 -8.18 20.24
CA PHE A 86 9.81 -9.28 20.37
C PHE A 86 11.02 -8.92 21.25
N THR A 87 11.55 -7.70 21.09
CA THR A 87 12.68 -7.21 21.91
C THR A 87 12.32 -7.18 23.39
N LYS A 88 11.14 -6.63 23.73
CA LYS A 88 10.61 -6.61 25.10
C LYS A 88 10.42 -8.02 25.66
N THR A 89 9.84 -8.91 24.87
CA THR A 89 9.64 -10.32 25.27
C THR A 89 10.98 -11.00 25.56
N GLN A 90 12.01 -10.73 24.78
CA GLN A 90 13.36 -11.24 25.03
C GLN A 90 13.97 -10.66 26.31
N GLN A 91 13.83 -9.35 26.55
CA GLN A 91 14.30 -8.67 27.76
C GLN A 91 13.61 -9.17 29.04
N GLU A 92 12.33 -9.53 28.96
CA GLU A 92 11.56 -10.16 30.05
C GLU A 92 11.96 -11.64 30.29
N GLY A 93 12.96 -12.14 29.56
CA GLY A 93 13.52 -13.48 29.74
C GLY A 93 12.88 -14.55 28.85
N GLY A 94 12.18 -14.13 27.80
CA GLY A 94 11.59 -14.99 26.78
C GLY A 94 10.27 -15.65 27.20
N ILE A 95 9.74 -16.47 26.30
CA ILE A 95 8.52 -17.23 26.52
C ILE A 95 8.86 -18.51 27.28
N ARG A 96 8.37 -18.64 28.52
CA ARG A 96 8.64 -19.80 29.39
C ARG A 96 7.39 -20.63 29.68
N ASN A 97 6.21 -20.11 29.37
CA ASN A 97 4.95 -20.81 29.60
C ASN A 97 3.87 -20.36 28.61
N MET A 98 2.78 -21.13 28.58
CA MET A 98 1.66 -20.93 27.67
C MET A 98 0.93 -19.59 27.90
N LYS A 99 0.94 -19.06 29.12
CA LYS A 99 0.33 -17.74 29.41
C LYS A 99 1.10 -16.61 28.72
N GLN A 100 2.43 -16.65 28.77
CA GLN A 100 3.29 -15.68 28.08
C GLN A 100 3.17 -15.80 26.55
N TYR A 101 3.10 -17.03 26.03
CA TYR A 101 2.88 -17.28 24.61
C TYR A 101 1.56 -16.64 24.13
N ARG A 102 0.45 -16.91 24.81
CA ARG A 102 -0.86 -16.33 24.47
C ARG A 102 -0.88 -14.81 24.53
N LYS A 103 -0.17 -14.23 25.51
CA LYS A 103 -0.02 -12.77 25.61
C LYS A 103 0.72 -12.21 24.39
N LEU A 104 1.85 -12.79 24.02
CA LEU A 104 2.63 -12.37 22.84
C LEU A 104 1.79 -12.45 21.56
N VAL A 105 1.09 -13.56 21.36
CA VAL A 105 0.23 -13.75 20.17
C VAL A 105 -0.88 -12.70 20.15
N GLY A 106 -1.55 -12.44 21.27
CA GLY A 106 -2.61 -11.42 21.33
C GLY A 106 -2.09 -10.00 21.05
N GLU A 107 -0.92 -9.64 21.56
CA GLU A 107 -0.28 -8.35 21.27
C GLU A 107 0.18 -8.26 19.81
N TYR A 108 0.69 -9.34 19.23
CA TYR A 108 1.05 -9.41 17.82
C TYR A 108 -0.17 -9.25 16.91
N GLU A 109 -1.24 -10.00 17.19
CA GLU A 109 -2.52 -9.93 16.50
C GLU A 109 -3.10 -8.52 16.50
N ALA A 110 -3.01 -7.82 17.63
CA ALA A 110 -3.46 -6.43 17.75
C ALA A 110 -2.64 -5.42 16.92
N ILE A 111 -1.40 -5.76 16.52
CA ILE A 111 -0.56 -4.90 15.66
C ILE A 111 -0.90 -5.12 14.17
N ILE A 112 -1.23 -6.36 13.79
CA ILE A 112 -1.44 -6.72 12.38
C ILE A 112 -2.89 -6.57 11.89
N MET A 113 -3.86 -6.57 12.81
CA MET A 113 -5.26 -6.23 12.53
C MET A 113 -5.42 -4.71 12.40
#